data_AF-A0A450S1E9-F1
#
_entry.id   AF-A0A450S1E9-F1
#
_cell.length_a   1.000
_cell.length_b   1.000
_cell.length_c   1.000
_cell.angle_alpha   90.00
_cell.angle_beta   90.00
_cell.angle_gamma   90.00
#
_symmetry.space_group_name_H-M   'P 1'
#
loop_
_entity.id
_entity.type
_entity.pdbx_description
1 polymer ?
#
loop_
_entity_poly.entity_id
_entity_poly.type
_entity_poly.pdbx_seq_one_letter_code
_entity_poly.pdbx_strand_id
1 'polypeptide(L)'
;MWKIIIESIELLRGQGLLWLLIPLPWLLYQLQLFFTAKPLRRGQYRNLITDLKDPLSREETIADPILAPGGWGHFYHRALAGLLRRLDSWFGEGPLHPRAFHLCYLLAFIYPLLLVMVAWIFTGEGRIGTLTVFSPGFAWPTRLGWSAALAGSGALLGFVAFLAASDRLDARIAARLPGHGSPGRVENAVALTRMGALIGGMAVVLAVAWAADSAGVGVGVGVVVAGAGAGAVAGAVAVAFAFAVAVAVVVVAFAFAGLVAGLVAVGFASAVVGASAVAVAVAFAAAIAFAGAFAVAGAIAGAYRYATSRFGEGGVLLGLSVVYPFAMAALALWVMAAFVAPEQQQEAILFWTAFAFLPAVNAVFDLVSLQVSRGFMARIRAHRRGWNILWGLLDAVVAFLLLAGLYLTLFAALAGVDALFPAWDLFPVDRWRALFWGPARDWLAPEVLWLTLMAFTTLLITAAHLVLVFSGLFTRRLNRRDERDIRRLIRGLRDKARRDPEGKGQVPERPCRELAGAWCIAWERSVALGVSAVLALGYGVAWLVA
;
A
#
# COMPACT_ATOMS: atom_id res chain seq x y z
N MET A 1 -16.29 20.17 12.67
CA MET A 1 -16.80 18.77 12.55
C MET A 1 -15.79 17.75 13.09
N TRP A 2 -14.56 17.63 12.54
CA TRP A 2 -13.56 16.68 13.06
C TRP A 2 -13.10 16.93 14.50
N LYS A 3 -12.87 18.19 14.90
CA LYS A 3 -12.60 18.54 16.32
C LYS A 3 -13.72 18.03 17.24
N ILE A 4 -14.98 18.23 16.86
CA ILE A 4 -16.16 17.73 17.59
C ILE A 4 -16.17 16.20 17.63
N ILE A 5 -15.81 15.52 16.54
CA ILE A 5 -15.72 14.05 16.51
C ILE A 5 -14.63 13.54 17.47
N ILE A 6 -13.45 14.16 17.46
CA ILE A 6 -12.34 13.78 18.34
C ILE A 6 -12.72 14.05 19.81
N GLU A 7 -13.21 15.25 20.12
CA GLU A 7 -13.67 15.61 21.47
C GLU A 7 -14.81 14.69 21.94
N SER A 8 -15.71 14.28 21.03
CA SER A 8 -16.77 13.32 21.36
C SER A 8 -16.22 11.91 21.61
N ILE A 9 -15.23 11.47 20.83
CA ILE A 9 -14.56 10.17 21.04
C ILE A 9 -13.80 10.17 22.36
N GLU A 10 -13.10 11.26 22.70
CA GLU A 10 -12.40 11.42 23.98
C GLU A 10 -13.37 11.47 25.16
N LEU A 11 -14.49 12.19 25.03
CA LEU A 11 -15.55 12.20 26.04
C LEU A 11 -16.13 10.80 26.26
N LEU A 12 -16.49 10.09 25.17
CA LEU A 12 -16.99 8.73 25.22
C LEU A 12 -15.96 7.78 25.84
N ARG A 13 -14.68 7.97 25.54
CA ARG A 13 -13.59 7.19 26.11
C ARG A 13 -13.44 7.44 27.62
N GLY A 14 -13.44 8.70 28.05
CA GLY A 14 -13.33 9.06 29.47
C GLY A 14 -14.48 8.51 30.33
N GLN A 15 -15.62 8.22 29.71
CA GLN A 15 -16.79 7.63 30.36
C GLN A 15 -16.91 6.10 30.19
N GLY A 16 -15.94 5.44 29.55
CA GLY A 16 -16.02 4.00 29.26
C GLY A 16 -17.12 3.63 28.24
N LEU A 17 -17.61 4.60 27.46
CA LEU A 17 -18.72 4.48 26.51
C LEU A 17 -18.26 4.25 25.06
N LEU A 18 -16.99 3.94 24.82
CA LEU A 18 -16.46 3.64 23.47
C LEU A 18 -17.23 2.52 22.75
N TRP A 19 -17.84 1.60 23.50
CA TRP A 19 -18.70 0.54 22.93
C TRP A 19 -19.94 1.10 22.20
N LEU A 20 -20.36 2.35 22.48
CA LEU A 20 -21.42 3.04 21.74
C LEU A 20 -21.05 3.34 20.28
N LEU A 21 -19.75 3.29 19.93
CA LEU A 21 -19.31 3.39 18.54
C LEU A 21 -19.64 2.14 17.70
N ILE A 22 -19.85 0.98 18.34
CA ILE A 22 -20.19 -0.28 17.65
C ILE A 22 -21.54 -0.20 16.92
N PRO A 23 -22.64 0.25 17.57
CA PRO A 23 -23.91 0.46 16.88
C PRO A 23 -23.92 1.73 16.02
N LEU A 24 -22.93 2.62 16.13
CA LEU A 24 -22.97 3.94 15.48
C LEU A 24 -23.10 3.87 13.95
N PRO A 25 -22.35 3.03 13.19
CA PRO A 25 -22.56 2.92 11.74
C PRO A 25 -23.97 2.46 11.38
N TRP A 26 -24.53 1.52 12.16
CA TRP A 26 -25.91 1.09 12.02
C TRP A 26 -26.90 2.19 12.35
N LEU A 27 -26.68 2.92 13.45
CA LEU A 27 -27.52 4.04 13.89
C LEU A 27 -27.49 5.19 12.87
N LEU A 28 -26.31 5.57 12.39
CA LEU A 28 -26.13 6.58 11.33
C LEU A 28 -26.80 6.14 10.04
N TYR A 29 -26.70 4.86 9.69
CA TYR A 29 -27.42 4.30 8.55
C TYR A 29 -28.95 4.37 8.74
N GLN A 30 -29.47 4.04 9.93
CA GLN A 30 -30.90 4.16 10.24
C GLN A 30 -31.39 5.61 10.25
N LEU A 31 -30.60 6.53 10.82
CA LEU A 31 -30.88 7.97 10.79
C LEU A 31 -30.86 8.49 9.35
N GLN A 32 -29.90 8.06 8.55
CA GLN A 32 -29.87 8.39 7.13
C GLN A 32 -31.14 7.89 6.43
N LEU A 33 -31.53 6.61 6.61
CA LEU A 33 -32.77 6.08 6.06
C LEU A 33 -34.01 6.87 6.50
N PHE A 34 -34.07 7.25 7.79
CA PHE A 34 -35.16 8.02 8.37
C PHE A 34 -35.27 9.42 7.76
N PHE A 35 -34.14 10.14 7.63
CA PHE A 35 -34.12 11.52 7.13
C PHE A 35 -34.18 11.62 5.61
N THR A 36 -33.54 10.73 4.86
CA THR A 36 -33.49 10.84 3.40
C THR A 36 -34.66 10.16 2.71
N ALA A 37 -35.43 9.30 3.41
CA ALA A 37 -36.52 8.46 2.88
C ALA A 37 -36.19 7.71 1.57
N LYS A 38 -34.91 7.66 1.21
CA LYS A 38 -34.38 7.28 -0.09
C LYS A 38 -33.01 6.63 0.17
N PRO A 39 -32.79 5.37 -0.27
CA PRO A 39 -31.47 4.73 -0.20
C PRO A 39 -30.45 5.55 -0.99
N LEU A 40 -29.14 5.24 -0.90
CA LEU A 40 -28.09 5.92 -1.67
C LEU A 40 -28.34 5.74 -3.18
N ARG A 41 -29.17 6.61 -3.76
CA ARG A 41 -29.64 6.64 -5.15
C ARG A 41 -28.49 6.97 -6.11
N ARG A 42 -27.55 6.04 -6.30
CA ARG A 42 -26.59 6.09 -7.41
C ARG A 42 -27.10 5.27 -8.59
N GLY A 43 -26.50 5.48 -9.75
CA GLY A 43 -26.97 5.02 -11.08
C GLY A 43 -27.57 3.62 -11.12
N GLN A 44 -27.07 2.66 -10.34
CA GLN A 44 -27.61 1.30 -10.26
C GLN A 44 -29.10 1.23 -9.87
N TYR A 45 -29.60 2.07 -8.95
CA TYR A 45 -31.03 2.07 -8.59
C TYR A 45 -31.91 2.60 -9.74
N ARG A 46 -31.43 3.64 -10.43
CA ARG A 46 -32.15 4.21 -11.59
C ARG A 46 -32.12 3.25 -12.77
N ASN A 47 -30.96 2.68 -13.06
CA ASN A 47 -30.78 1.68 -14.12
C ASN A 47 -31.70 0.49 -13.84
N LEU A 48 -31.71 -0.05 -12.63
CA LEU A 48 -32.61 -1.15 -12.27
C LEU A 48 -34.10 -0.80 -12.47
N ILE A 49 -34.53 0.43 -12.17
CA ILE A 49 -35.91 0.86 -12.44
C ILE A 49 -36.16 0.97 -13.95
N THR A 50 -35.21 1.54 -14.70
CA THR A 50 -35.28 1.66 -16.16
C THR A 50 -35.39 0.28 -16.81
N ASP A 51 -34.53 -0.65 -16.41
CA ASP A 51 -34.48 -2.02 -16.92
C ASP A 51 -35.73 -2.82 -16.52
N LEU A 52 -36.27 -2.59 -15.32
CA LEU A 52 -37.55 -3.19 -14.91
C LEU A 52 -38.76 -2.58 -15.65
N LYS A 53 -38.67 -1.33 -16.12
CA LYS A 53 -39.73 -0.67 -16.87
C LYS A 53 -39.77 -1.15 -18.31
N ASP A 54 -38.62 -1.30 -18.95
CA ASP A 54 -38.52 -1.77 -20.32
C ASP A 54 -38.95 -3.24 -20.45
N PRO A 55 -40.01 -3.57 -21.23
CA PRO A 55 -40.49 -4.94 -21.39
C PRO A 55 -39.43 -5.94 -21.86
N LEU A 56 -38.48 -5.51 -22.70
CA LEU A 56 -37.45 -6.37 -23.28
C LEU A 56 -36.40 -6.75 -22.24
N SER A 57 -35.87 -5.76 -21.51
CA SER A 57 -34.90 -6.00 -20.44
C SER A 57 -35.52 -6.47 -19.13
N ARG A 58 -36.83 -6.34 -18.91
CA ARG A 58 -37.49 -6.75 -17.66
C ARG A 58 -37.36 -8.23 -17.37
N GLU A 59 -37.67 -9.10 -18.33
CA GLU A 59 -37.57 -10.55 -18.09
C GLU A 59 -36.12 -10.98 -17.91
N GLU A 60 -35.18 -10.38 -18.65
CA GLU A 60 -33.74 -10.58 -18.44
C GLU A 60 -33.30 -10.11 -17.05
N THR A 61 -33.78 -8.94 -16.60
CA THR A 61 -33.47 -8.35 -15.29
C THR A 61 -34.06 -9.17 -14.15
N ILE A 62 -35.32 -9.63 -14.28
CA ILE A 62 -35.96 -10.50 -13.30
C ILE A 62 -35.33 -11.90 -13.29
N ALA A 63 -34.88 -12.39 -14.45
CA ALA A 63 -34.12 -13.62 -14.58
C ALA A 63 -32.66 -13.45 -14.14
N ASP A 64 -32.15 -12.22 -13.98
CA ASP A 64 -30.80 -11.98 -13.51
C ASP A 64 -30.64 -12.71 -12.18
N PRO A 65 -29.61 -13.58 -12.07
CA PRO A 65 -29.27 -14.25 -10.84
C PRO A 65 -29.19 -13.31 -9.63
N ILE A 66 -28.99 -12.00 -9.78
CA ILE A 66 -29.02 -11.01 -8.70
C ILE A 66 -30.41 -10.86 -8.06
N LEU A 67 -31.49 -10.93 -8.84
CA LEU A 67 -32.88 -10.76 -8.35
C LEU A 67 -33.58 -12.09 -8.03
N ALA A 68 -33.02 -13.22 -8.44
CA ALA A 68 -33.55 -14.55 -8.13
C ALA A 68 -33.55 -14.85 -6.61
N PRO A 69 -34.41 -15.76 -6.12
CA PRO A 69 -34.30 -16.31 -4.76
C PRO A 69 -32.91 -16.89 -4.52
N GLY A 70 -32.22 -16.42 -3.47
CA GLY A 70 -30.80 -16.74 -3.25
C GLY A 70 -29.79 -15.95 -4.09
N GLY A 71 -30.26 -14.99 -4.88
CA GLY A 71 -29.46 -14.16 -5.80
C GLY A 71 -28.40 -13.29 -5.14
N TRP A 72 -28.60 -12.98 -3.85
CA TRP A 72 -27.60 -12.38 -2.99
C TRP A 72 -26.30 -13.19 -2.90
N GLY A 73 -26.38 -14.53 -2.91
CA GLY A 73 -25.18 -15.36 -2.96
C GLY A 73 -24.43 -15.15 -4.27
N HIS A 74 -25.15 -15.04 -5.39
CA HIS A 74 -24.56 -14.80 -6.69
C HIS A 74 -23.97 -13.39 -6.81
N PHE A 75 -24.66 -12.37 -6.29
CA PHE A 75 -24.14 -11.02 -6.17
C PHE A 75 -22.88 -10.97 -5.30
N TYR A 76 -22.90 -11.61 -4.12
CA TYR A 76 -21.73 -11.71 -3.25
C TYR A 76 -20.54 -12.37 -3.95
N HIS A 77 -20.75 -13.50 -4.63
CA HIS A 77 -19.68 -14.14 -5.41
C HIS A 77 -19.19 -13.28 -6.58
N ARG A 78 -20.09 -12.54 -7.25
CA ARG A 78 -19.73 -11.59 -8.33
C ARG A 78 -18.94 -10.41 -7.78
N ALA A 79 -19.31 -9.87 -6.62
CA ALA A 79 -18.59 -8.81 -5.92
C ALA A 79 -17.22 -9.31 -5.45
N LEU A 80 -17.13 -10.52 -4.88
CA LEU A 80 -15.88 -11.15 -4.46
C LEU A 80 -14.96 -11.41 -5.66
N ALA A 81 -15.50 -11.91 -6.77
CA ALA A 81 -14.74 -12.09 -8.01
C ALA A 81 -14.30 -10.74 -8.62
N GLY A 82 -15.13 -9.71 -8.51
CA GLY A 82 -14.77 -8.34 -8.89
C GLY A 82 -13.63 -7.78 -8.04
N LEU A 83 -13.69 -7.99 -6.72
CA LEU A 83 -12.63 -7.61 -5.80
C LEU A 83 -11.34 -8.36 -6.09
N LEU A 84 -11.40 -9.70 -6.22
CA LEU A 84 -10.24 -10.52 -6.56
C LEU A 84 -9.58 -10.06 -7.86
N ARG A 85 -10.37 -9.83 -8.93
CA ARG A 85 -9.83 -9.30 -10.19
C ARG A 85 -9.17 -7.93 -10.03
N ARG A 86 -9.72 -7.05 -9.17
CA ARG A 86 -9.08 -5.76 -8.86
C ARG A 86 -7.77 -5.96 -8.10
N LEU A 87 -7.75 -6.83 -7.09
CA LEU A 87 -6.53 -7.18 -6.36
C LEU A 87 -5.49 -7.79 -7.30
N ASP A 88 -5.88 -8.69 -8.20
CA ASP A 88 -5.03 -9.26 -9.26
C ASP A 88 -4.47 -8.16 -10.18
N SER A 89 -5.31 -7.20 -10.59
CA SER A 89 -4.86 -6.10 -11.45
C SER A 89 -3.87 -5.15 -10.77
N TRP A 90 -3.97 -4.99 -9.44
CA TRP A 90 -3.11 -4.11 -8.66
C TRP A 90 -1.84 -4.84 -8.24
N PHE A 91 -1.97 -5.93 -7.50
CA PHE A 91 -0.87 -6.68 -6.87
C PHE A 91 -0.24 -7.73 -7.81
N GLY A 92 -0.82 -7.96 -8.98
CA GLY A 92 -0.39 -8.99 -9.91
C GLY A 92 -1.12 -10.32 -9.67
N GLU A 93 -1.17 -11.14 -10.72
CA GLU A 93 -1.85 -12.44 -10.69
C GLU A 93 -1.03 -13.49 -9.93
N GLY A 94 -1.70 -14.20 -9.03
CA GLY A 94 -1.10 -15.29 -8.25
C GLY A 94 -0.47 -14.86 -6.92
N PRO A 95 -0.12 -15.85 -6.09
CA PRO A 95 0.33 -15.61 -4.72
C PRO A 95 1.78 -15.11 -4.60
N LEU A 96 2.60 -15.34 -5.63
CA LEU A 96 4.03 -15.05 -5.60
C LEU A 96 4.43 -13.93 -6.56
N HIS A 97 3.49 -13.06 -6.93
CA HIS A 97 3.79 -12.00 -7.89
C HIS A 97 4.62 -10.90 -7.20
N PRO A 98 5.82 -10.54 -7.70
CA PRO A 98 6.73 -9.58 -7.04
C PRO A 98 6.12 -8.17 -6.89
N ARG A 99 5.28 -7.79 -7.87
CA ARG A 99 4.49 -6.53 -7.81
C ARG A 99 3.67 -6.40 -6.52
N ALA A 100 3.22 -7.50 -5.92
CA ALA A 100 2.44 -7.45 -4.70
C ALA A 100 3.26 -6.83 -3.56
N PHE A 101 4.49 -7.30 -3.39
CA PHE A 101 5.39 -6.79 -2.37
C PHE A 101 5.80 -5.34 -2.63
N HIS A 102 6.09 -4.96 -3.87
CA HIS A 102 6.42 -3.56 -4.20
C HIS A 102 5.28 -2.60 -3.84
N LEU A 103 4.02 -2.99 -4.08
CA LEU A 103 2.88 -2.19 -3.66
C LEU A 103 2.69 -2.19 -2.15
N CYS A 104 2.82 -3.33 -1.47
CA CYS A 104 2.77 -3.39 -0.01
C CYS A 104 3.84 -2.48 0.62
N TYR A 105 5.07 -2.51 0.10
CA TYR A 105 6.15 -1.63 0.56
C TYR A 105 5.86 -0.15 0.29
N LEU A 106 5.40 0.18 -0.92
CA LEU A 106 5.00 1.55 -1.25
C LEU A 106 3.90 2.07 -0.31
N LEU A 107 2.90 1.23 -0.04
CA LEU A 107 1.81 1.56 0.89
C LEU A 107 2.33 1.73 2.32
N ALA A 108 3.13 0.78 2.81
CA ALA A 108 3.76 0.83 4.13
C ALA A 108 4.65 2.06 4.32
N PHE A 109 5.26 2.57 3.25
CA PHE A 109 6.04 3.81 3.26
C PHE A 109 5.14 5.06 3.25
N ILE A 110 4.13 5.10 2.37
CA ILE A 110 3.29 6.28 2.16
C ILE A 110 2.39 6.54 3.38
N TYR A 111 1.83 5.50 3.99
CA TYR A 111 0.84 5.70 5.04
C TYR A 111 1.37 6.45 6.26
N PRO A 112 2.48 6.07 6.91
CA PRO A 112 3.01 6.82 8.05
C PRO A 112 3.20 8.30 7.74
N LEU A 113 3.72 8.63 6.55
CA LEU A 113 3.90 10.01 6.11
C LEU A 113 2.56 10.75 5.98
N LEU A 114 1.57 10.15 5.31
CA LEU A 114 0.24 10.74 5.16
C LEU A 114 -0.44 10.93 6.52
N LEU A 115 -0.26 9.98 7.43
CA LEU A 115 -0.89 9.99 8.75
C LEU A 115 -0.28 11.06 9.66
N VAL A 116 1.05 11.20 9.65
CA VAL A 116 1.75 12.28 10.36
C VAL A 116 1.39 13.64 9.75
N MET A 117 1.26 13.74 8.43
CA MET A 117 0.80 14.95 7.77
C MET A 117 -0.65 15.29 8.16
N VAL A 118 -1.56 14.31 8.18
CA VAL A 118 -2.94 14.49 8.63
C VAL A 118 -2.98 14.93 10.09
N ALA A 119 -2.23 14.26 10.98
CA ALA A 119 -2.11 14.64 12.37
C ALA A 119 -1.62 16.09 12.50
N TRP A 120 -0.59 16.49 11.74
CA TRP A 120 -0.06 17.85 11.73
C TRP A 120 -1.07 18.88 11.24
N ILE A 121 -1.79 18.61 10.14
CA ILE A 121 -2.85 19.51 9.64
C ILE A 121 -3.84 19.83 10.76
N PHE A 122 -4.33 18.81 11.46
CA PHE A 122 -5.42 18.98 12.42
C PHE A 122 -4.96 19.41 13.81
N THR A 123 -3.88 18.85 14.33
CA THR A 123 -3.40 19.06 15.70
C THR A 123 -2.29 20.11 15.78
N GLY A 124 -1.52 20.30 14.72
CA GLY A 124 -0.27 21.07 14.74
C GLY A 124 0.95 20.24 15.16
N GLU A 125 0.75 19.00 15.61
CA GLU A 125 1.81 18.06 15.97
C GLU A 125 2.13 17.15 14.79
N GLY A 126 3.37 17.21 14.30
CA GLY A 126 3.86 16.39 13.17
C GLY A 126 5.08 15.57 13.55
N ARG A 127 4.97 14.76 14.61
CA ARG A 127 6.10 14.00 15.17
C ARG A 127 5.97 12.49 14.96
N ILE A 128 7.12 11.82 14.91
CA ILE A 128 7.28 10.35 14.94
C ILE A 128 8.22 10.03 16.10
N GLY A 129 7.67 9.64 17.26
CA GLY A 129 8.46 9.55 18.49
C GLY A 129 9.08 10.91 18.84
N THR A 130 10.40 10.98 18.95
CA THR A 130 11.15 12.22 19.18
C THR A 130 11.45 13.01 17.89
N LEU A 131 11.29 12.39 16.72
CA LEU A 131 11.56 13.02 15.42
C LEU A 131 10.44 14.02 15.08
N THR A 132 10.80 15.29 14.90
CA THR A 132 9.88 16.31 14.40
C THR A 132 9.90 16.33 12.87
N VAL A 133 8.88 15.73 12.25
CA VAL A 133 8.74 15.70 10.78
C VAL A 133 8.20 17.03 10.28
N PHE A 134 7.17 17.57 10.94
CA PHE A 134 6.62 18.89 10.69
C PHE A 134 6.65 19.74 11.95
N SER A 135 7.14 20.97 11.81
CA SER A 135 7.31 21.89 12.91
C SER A 135 5.96 22.32 13.50
N PRO A 136 5.85 22.38 14.84
CA PRO A 136 4.72 23.02 15.48
C PRO A 136 4.78 24.55 15.25
N GLY A 137 3.64 25.24 15.27
CA GLY A 137 3.57 26.71 15.23
C GLY A 137 2.93 27.33 13.99
N PHE A 138 2.64 26.53 12.96
CA PHE A 138 1.92 27.04 11.78
C PHE A 138 0.40 27.10 12.01
N ALA A 139 -0.21 28.19 11.54
CA ALA A 139 -1.66 28.33 11.48
C ALA A 139 -2.27 27.27 10.55
N TRP A 140 -3.49 26.83 10.85
CA TRP A 140 -4.16 25.75 10.12
C TRP A 140 -4.21 25.94 8.58
N PRO A 141 -4.54 27.14 8.04
CA PRO A 141 -4.53 27.34 6.58
C PRO A 141 -3.14 27.13 5.95
N THR A 142 -2.07 27.56 6.63
CA THR A 142 -0.69 27.38 6.18
C THR A 142 -0.31 25.91 6.18
N ARG A 143 -0.68 25.16 7.22
CA ARG A 143 -0.47 23.70 7.28
C ARG A 143 -1.15 22.98 6.13
N LEU A 144 -2.41 23.34 5.85
CA LEU A 144 -3.16 22.77 4.74
C LEU A 144 -2.51 23.10 3.38
N GLY A 145 -2.06 24.35 3.19
CA GLY A 145 -1.36 24.79 1.97
C GLY A 145 -0.08 24.00 1.71
N TRP A 146 0.79 23.86 2.72
CA TRP A 146 2.01 23.07 2.61
C TRP A 146 1.75 21.58 2.40
N SER A 147 0.77 21.03 3.12
CA SER A 147 0.38 19.63 2.93
C SER A 147 -0.14 19.36 1.52
N ALA A 148 -0.94 20.28 0.97
CA ALA A 148 -1.42 20.19 -0.40
C ALA A 148 -0.29 20.32 -1.43
N ALA A 149 0.68 21.21 -1.19
CA ALA A 149 1.85 21.37 -2.05
C ALA A 149 2.73 20.11 -2.06
N LEU A 150 3.02 19.53 -0.89
CA LEU A 150 3.80 18.31 -0.74
C LEU A 150 3.09 17.09 -1.33
N ALA A 151 1.80 16.91 -1.02
CA ALA A 151 1.01 15.82 -1.59
C ALA A 151 0.85 15.98 -3.10
N GLY A 152 0.64 17.21 -3.59
CA GLY A 152 0.51 17.53 -5.00
C GLY A 152 1.80 17.29 -5.79
N SER A 153 2.95 17.69 -5.25
CA SER A 153 4.25 17.46 -5.90
C SER A 153 4.61 15.96 -5.91
N GLY A 154 4.36 15.24 -4.82
CA GLY A 154 4.52 13.79 -4.76
C GLY A 154 3.60 13.06 -5.75
N ALA A 155 2.32 13.47 -5.84
CA ALA A 155 1.37 12.90 -6.80
C ALA A 155 1.78 13.21 -8.25
N LEU A 156 2.29 14.41 -8.53
CA LEU A 156 2.83 14.76 -9.84
C LEU A 156 4.03 13.89 -10.21
N LEU A 157 4.98 13.70 -9.30
CA LEU A 157 6.13 12.81 -9.53
C LEU A 157 5.68 11.36 -9.76
N GLY A 158 4.74 10.86 -8.94
CA GLY A 158 4.15 9.53 -9.12
C GLY A 158 3.45 9.37 -10.46
N PHE A 159 2.71 10.40 -10.90
CA PHE A 159 2.06 10.41 -12.21
C PHE A 159 3.08 10.43 -13.36
N VAL A 160 4.14 11.24 -13.24
CA VAL A 160 5.25 11.30 -14.20
C VAL A 160 5.97 9.96 -14.28
N ALA A 161 6.30 9.34 -13.14
CA ALA A 161 6.93 8.04 -13.08
C ALA A 161 6.03 6.94 -13.68
N PHE A 162 4.73 6.98 -13.39
CA PHE A 162 3.76 6.08 -14.01
C PHE A 162 3.71 6.24 -15.52
N LEU A 163 3.66 7.48 -16.03
CA LEU A 163 3.69 7.73 -17.47
C LEU A 163 5.00 7.22 -18.09
N ALA A 164 6.13 7.47 -17.44
CA ALA A 164 7.44 7.05 -17.90
C ALA A 164 7.60 5.52 -17.90
N ALA A 165 6.95 4.82 -16.98
CA ALA A 165 6.95 3.35 -16.93
C ALA A 165 5.86 2.72 -17.82
N SER A 166 4.94 3.51 -18.38
CA SER A 166 3.83 2.98 -19.18
C SER A 166 4.18 2.90 -20.67
N ASP A 167 3.88 1.77 -21.30
CA ASP A 167 3.96 1.59 -22.76
C ASP A 167 3.04 2.55 -23.52
N ARG A 168 2.10 3.19 -22.82
CA ARG A 168 1.21 4.22 -23.39
C ARG A 168 1.98 5.45 -23.85
N LEU A 169 3.07 5.80 -23.18
CA LEU A 169 3.92 6.91 -23.61
C LEU A 169 4.60 6.56 -24.94
N ASP A 170 5.11 5.34 -25.03
CA ASP A 170 5.79 4.80 -26.21
C ASP A 170 4.85 4.75 -27.39
N ALA A 171 3.64 4.20 -27.19
CA ALA A 171 2.60 4.14 -28.22
C ALA A 171 2.18 5.55 -28.70
N ARG A 172 2.07 6.54 -27.80
CA ARG A 172 1.73 7.92 -28.16
C ARG A 172 2.85 8.62 -28.91
N ILE A 173 4.10 8.41 -28.54
CA ILE A 173 5.27 9.00 -29.21
C ILE A 173 5.45 8.36 -30.58
N ALA A 174 5.36 7.03 -30.67
CA ALA A 174 5.41 6.29 -31.93
C ALA A 174 4.31 6.74 -32.90
N ALA A 175 3.07 6.94 -32.42
CA ALA A 175 1.96 7.43 -33.24
C ALA A 175 2.16 8.87 -33.75
N ARG A 176 2.98 9.69 -33.09
CA ARG A 176 3.24 11.09 -33.46
C ARG A 176 4.51 11.30 -34.28
N LEU A 177 5.32 10.26 -34.47
CA LEU A 177 6.53 10.28 -35.29
C LEU A 177 6.31 9.44 -36.58
N PRO A 178 5.48 9.90 -37.54
CA PRO A 178 5.20 9.11 -38.73
C PRO A 178 6.42 8.99 -39.65
N GLY A 179 6.86 7.74 -39.87
CA GLY A 179 7.42 7.28 -41.14
C GLY A 179 8.90 7.49 -41.47
N HIS A 180 9.73 8.19 -40.66
CA HIS A 180 11.13 8.49 -41.06
C HIS A 180 12.18 8.35 -39.94
N GLY A 181 11.80 7.83 -38.76
CA GLY A 181 12.75 7.50 -37.71
C GLY A 181 13.25 6.07 -37.88
N SER A 182 14.56 5.85 -37.96
CA SER A 182 15.10 4.52 -37.63
C SER A 182 14.58 4.13 -36.24
N PRO A 183 14.34 2.84 -35.95
CA PRO A 183 13.83 2.38 -34.65
C PRO A 183 14.54 3.03 -33.45
N GLY A 184 15.87 3.20 -33.55
CA GLY A 184 16.67 3.87 -32.54
C GLY A 184 16.34 5.36 -32.29
N ARG A 185 15.81 6.11 -33.27
CA ARG A 185 15.37 7.51 -33.04
C ARG A 185 14.13 7.59 -32.17
N VAL A 186 13.18 6.66 -32.35
CA VAL A 186 11.97 6.60 -31.51
C VAL A 186 12.34 6.17 -30.10
N GLU A 187 13.18 5.15 -29.95
CA GLU A 187 13.70 4.70 -28.65
C GLU A 187 14.44 5.82 -27.91
N ASN A 188 15.34 6.54 -28.59
CA ASN A 188 16.06 7.66 -27.99
C ASN A 188 15.13 8.81 -27.61
N ALA A 189 14.13 9.15 -28.43
CA ALA A 189 13.16 10.19 -28.12
C ALA A 189 12.28 9.82 -26.91
N VAL A 190 11.85 8.55 -26.82
CA VAL A 190 11.12 8.01 -25.67
C VAL A 190 12.01 8.08 -24.42
N ALA A 191 13.25 7.60 -24.50
CA ALA A 191 14.19 7.60 -23.37
C ALA A 191 14.47 9.02 -22.86
N LEU A 192 14.74 9.97 -23.77
CA LEU A 192 14.94 11.39 -23.42
C LEU A 192 13.69 12.01 -22.81
N THR A 193 12.50 11.69 -23.32
CA THR A 193 11.23 12.18 -22.76
C THR A 193 11.00 11.63 -21.36
N ARG A 194 11.26 10.33 -21.14
CA ARG A 194 11.16 9.70 -19.82
C ARG A 194 12.13 10.33 -18.82
N MET A 195 13.40 10.49 -19.21
CA MET A 195 14.41 11.14 -18.37
C MET A 195 14.05 12.59 -18.07
N GLY A 196 13.70 13.39 -19.07
CA GLY A 196 13.32 14.80 -18.90
C GLY A 196 12.09 14.97 -18.01
N ALA A 197 11.08 14.11 -18.17
CA ALA A 197 9.90 14.13 -17.31
C ALA A 197 10.27 13.77 -15.87
N LEU A 198 11.02 12.69 -15.63
CA LEU A 198 11.47 12.28 -14.30
C LEU A 198 12.33 13.36 -13.61
N ILE A 199 13.27 13.96 -14.33
CA ILE A 199 14.11 15.06 -13.84
C ILE A 199 13.23 16.27 -13.49
N GLY A 200 12.31 16.67 -14.38
CA GLY A 200 11.40 17.79 -14.14
C GLY A 200 10.47 17.56 -12.95
N GLY A 201 9.90 16.35 -12.83
CA GLY A 201 9.10 15.95 -11.68
C GLY A 201 9.90 15.99 -10.38
N MET A 202 11.12 15.44 -10.40
CA MET A 202 12.02 15.45 -9.24
C MET A 202 12.39 16.88 -8.83
N ALA A 203 12.71 17.75 -9.80
CA ALA A 203 13.03 19.15 -9.54
C ALA A 203 11.88 19.90 -8.87
N VAL A 204 10.62 19.64 -9.27
CA VAL A 204 9.45 20.22 -8.61
C VAL A 204 9.33 19.75 -7.16
N VAL A 205 9.50 18.45 -6.89
CA VAL A 205 9.42 17.92 -5.52
C VAL A 205 10.55 18.51 -4.66
N LEU A 206 11.78 18.57 -5.18
CA LEU A 206 12.92 19.17 -4.49
C LEU A 206 12.71 20.66 -4.22
N ALA A 207 12.18 21.42 -5.18
CA ALA A 207 11.88 22.83 -5.00
C ALA A 207 10.82 23.07 -3.93
N VAL A 208 9.75 22.26 -3.90
CA VAL A 208 8.71 22.34 -2.86
C VAL A 208 9.27 21.96 -1.50
N ALA A 209 10.11 20.92 -1.42
CA ALA A 209 10.73 20.49 -0.17
C ALA A 209 11.70 21.54 0.38
N TRP A 210 12.53 22.12 -0.49
CA TRP A 210 13.45 23.21 -0.13
C TRP A 210 12.72 24.46 0.33
N ALA A 211 11.61 24.82 -0.33
CA ALA A 211 10.77 25.94 0.09
C ALA A 211 10.09 25.67 1.44
N ALA A 212 9.66 24.43 1.70
CA ALA A 212 9.07 24.02 2.97
C ALA A 212 10.11 24.09 4.11
N ASP A 213 11.31 23.58 3.88
CA ASP A 213 12.43 23.62 4.83
C ASP A 213 12.83 25.06 5.15
N SER A 214 13.00 25.90 4.11
CA SER A 214 13.31 27.33 4.26
C SER A 214 12.23 28.11 5.02
N ALA A 215 10.98 27.68 4.91
CA ALA A 215 9.86 28.25 5.65
C ALA A 215 9.77 27.74 7.11
N GLY A 216 10.65 26.82 7.52
CA GLY A 216 10.66 26.20 8.85
C GLY A 216 9.56 25.15 9.04
N VAL A 217 8.96 24.64 7.95
CA VAL A 217 7.82 23.72 7.99
C VAL A 217 8.22 22.35 8.52
N GLY A 218 9.49 21.95 8.41
CA GLY A 218 10.02 20.78 9.08
C GLY A 218 11.39 20.34 8.58
N VAL A 219 12.28 20.01 9.51
CA VAL A 219 13.65 19.52 9.27
C VAL A 219 13.63 18.18 8.52
N GLY A 220 12.59 17.36 8.74
CA GLY A 220 12.46 16.04 8.11
C GLY A 220 12.03 16.07 6.64
N VAL A 221 11.34 17.10 6.16
CA VAL A 221 10.74 17.11 4.80
C VAL A 221 11.83 17.16 3.72
N GLY A 222 12.87 17.97 3.94
CA GLY A 222 14.06 18.00 3.08
C GLY A 222 14.74 16.62 3.00
N VAL A 223 14.85 15.91 4.12
CA VAL A 223 15.47 14.58 4.22
C VAL A 223 14.59 13.48 3.61
N VAL A 224 13.26 13.51 3.78
CA VAL A 224 12.33 12.56 3.12
C VAL A 224 12.41 12.71 1.61
N VAL A 225 12.38 13.94 1.11
CA VAL A 225 12.38 14.20 -0.33
C VAL A 225 13.76 13.95 -0.92
N ALA A 226 14.84 14.35 -0.24
CA ALA A 226 16.20 14.05 -0.66
C ALA A 226 16.50 12.55 -0.55
N GLY A 227 15.95 11.83 0.43
CA GLY A 227 16.10 10.38 0.61
C GLY A 227 15.27 9.56 -0.37
N ALA A 228 14.03 9.95 -0.67
CA ALA A 228 13.21 9.34 -1.72
C ALA A 228 13.74 9.68 -3.13
N GLY A 229 14.23 10.92 -3.30
CA GLY A 229 14.94 11.37 -4.49
C GLY A 229 16.26 10.62 -4.68
N ALA A 230 17.06 10.49 -3.62
CA ALA A 230 18.28 9.71 -3.61
C ALA A 230 18.01 8.21 -3.65
N GLY A 231 16.84 7.69 -3.26
CA GLY A 231 16.47 6.29 -3.43
C GLY A 231 16.00 5.96 -4.85
N ALA A 232 15.30 6.88 -5.50
CA ALA A 232 14.95 6.79 -6.92
C ALA A 232 16.19 7.01 -7.81
N VAL A 233 17.02 7.99 -7.45
CA VAL A 233 18.32 8.25 -8.08
C VAL A 233 19.31 7.16 -7.71
N ALA A 234 19.37 6.60 -6.50
CA ALA A 234 20.20 5.45 -6.16
C ALA A 234 19.61 4.13 -6.64
N GLY A 235 18.35 4.04 -7.04
CA GLY A 235 17.82 2.90 -7.78
C GLY A 235 18.25 3.00 -9.25
N ALA A 236 18.09 4.17 -9.86
CA ALA A 236 18.56 4.45 -11.22
C ALA A 236 20.10 4.42 -11.31
N VAL A 237 20.77 4.95 -10.28
CA VAL A 237 22.21 4.93 -10.08
C VAL A 237 22.62 3.56 -9.62
N ALA A 238 21.99 2.80 -8.72
CA ALA A 238 22.39 1.41 -8.44
C ALA A 238 22.18 0.49 -9.64
N VAL A 239 21.26 0.78 -10.56
CA VAL A 239 21.21 0.10 -11.85
C VAL A 239 22.34 0.61 -12.74
N ALA A 240 22.55 1.92 -12.83
CA ALA A 240 23.64 2.53 -13.59
C ALA A 240 25.03 2.36 -12.96
N PHE A 241 25.13 1.92 -11.71
CA PHE A 241 26.28 1.74 -10.81
C PHE A 241 26.41 0.26 -10.52
N ALA A 242 25.41 -0.61 -10.66
CA ALA A 242 25.67 -2.02 -10.93
C ALA A 242 26.26 -2.14 -12.34
N PHE A 243 25.73 -1.37 -13.28
CA PHE A 243 26.31 -1.21 -14.62
C PHE A 243 27.66 -0.48 -14.57
N ALA A 244 27.77 0.63 -13.82
CA ALA A 244 29.01 1.40 -13.69
C ALA A 244 29.97 0.85 -12.65
N VAL A 245 29.63 -0.08 -11.76
CA VAL A 245 30.54 -0.91 -10.93
C VAL A 245 30.89 -2.16 -11.69
N ALA A 246 30.04 -2.70 -12.56
CA ALA A 246 30.55 -3.65 -13.56
C ALA A 246 31.61 -2.97 -14.44
N VAL A 247 31.40 -1.71 -14.83
CA VAL A 247 32.37 -0.90 -15.60
C VAL A 247 33.48 -0.29 -14.72
N ALA A 248 33.24 0.03 -13.45
CA ALA A 248 34.21 0.67 -12.55
C ALA A 248 34.90 -0.32 -11.62
N VAL A 249 34.43 -1.54 -11.43
CA VAL A 249 35.30 -2.65 -10.99
C VAL A 249 36.29 -2.94 -12.10
N VAL A 250 35.88 -2.82 -13.37
CA VAL A 250 36.82 -2.81 -14.49
C VAL A 250 37.75 -1.58 -14.39
N VAL A 251 37.26 -0.35 -14.26
CA VAL A 251 38.11 0.87 -14.24
C VAL A 251 38.93 1.08 -12.95
N VAL A 252 38.41 0.80 -11.75
CA VAL A 252 39.10 0.86 -10.45
C VAL A 252 40.10 -0.28 -10.33
N ALA A 253 39.83 -1.45 -10.91
CA ALA A 253 40.89 -2.44 -11.05
C ALA A 253 41.99 -1.96 -12.00
N PHE A 254 41.66 -1.29 -13.11
CA PHE A 254 42.64 -0.64 -13.97
C PHE A 254 43.42 0.48 -13.22
N ALA A 255 42.77 1.26 -12.34
CA ALA A 255 43.37 2.37 -11.60
C ALA A 255 44.17 1.94 -10.36
N PHE A 256 43.70 0.92 -9.62
CA PHE A 256 44.41 0.33 -8.49
C PHE A 256 45.59 -0.51 -8.98
N ALA A 257 45.47 -1.16 -10.14
CA ALA A 257 46.59 -1.75 -10.86
C ALA A 257 47.63 -0.69 -11.28
N GLY A 258 47.16 0.47 -11.77
CA GLY A 258 48.02 1.61 -12.09
C GLY A 258 48.71 2.22 -10.86
N LEU A 259 48.03 2.29 -9.71
CA LEU A 259 48.57 2.83 -8.46
C LEU A 259 49.56 1.86 -7.78
N VAL A 260 49.29 0.54 -7.81
CA VAL A 260 50.21 -0.49 -7.33
C VAL A 260 51.41 -0.63 -8.28
N ALA A 261 51.22 -0.53 -9.60
CA ALA A 261 52.33 -0.45 -10.54
C ALA A 261 53.15 0.84 -10.41
N GLY A 262 52.51 1.96 -10.04
CA GLY A 262 53.17 3.24 -9.75
C GLY A 262 53.96 3.24 -8.44
N LEU A 263 53.43 2.64 -7.37
CA LEU A 263 54.12 2.52 -6.07
C LEU A 263 55.28 1.52 -6.11
N VAL A 264 55.19 0.45 -6.92
CA VAL A 264 56.31 -0.47 -7.18
C VAL A 264 57.36 0.15 -8.12
N ALA A 265 56.96 1.05 -9.04
CA ALA A 265 57.87 1.78 -9.91
C ALA A 265 58.72 2.85 -9.19
N VAL A 266 58.26 3.39 -8.06
CA VAL A 266 59.02 4.38 -7.26
C VAL A 266 60.03 3.69 -6.30
N GLY A 267 59.95 2.36 -6.14
CA GLY A 267 60.84 1.59 -5.27
C GLY A 267 62.11 1.02 -5.90
N PHE A 268 62.28 1.04 -7.23
CA PHE A 268 63.50 0.50 -7.86
C PHE A 268 63.81 1.21 -9.19
N ALA A 269 64.57 2.30 -9.10
CA ALA A 269 65.13 2.96 -10.26
C ALA A 269 66.35 2.18 -10.78
N SER A 270 66.15 1.38 -11.83
CA SER A 270 67.19 1.16 -12.83
C SER A 270 66.55 0.89 -14.20
N ALA A 271 66.95 1.72 -15.15
CA ALA A 271 66.35 1.92 -16.46
C ALA A 271 66.34 0.65 -17.34
N VAL A 272 65.37 0.65 -18.28
CA VAL A 272 65.23 -0.20 -19.48
C VAL A 272 64.50 -1.55 -19.35
N VAL A 273 64.16 -2.05 -18.14
CA VAL A 273 63.29 -3.26 -18.00
C VAL A 273 61.88 -2.94 -17.47
N GLY A 274 61.60 -1.69 -17.05
CA GLY A 274 60.38 -1.33 -16.31
C GLY A 274 59.07 -1.22 -17.10
N ALA A 275 59.12 -1.01 -18.43
CA ALA A 275 57.90 -0.85 -19.22
C ALA A 275 57.11 -2.16 -19.38
N SER A 276 57.80 -3.30 -19.46
CA SER A 276 57.16 -4.62 -19.53
C SER A 276 56.59 -5.06 -18.18
N ALA A 277 57.27 -4.77 -17.06
CA ALA A 277 56.79 -5.13 -15.72
C ALA A 277 55.50 -4.37 -15.33
N VAL A 278 55.41 -3.07 -15.65
CA VAL A 278 54.21 -2.25 -15.40
C VAL A 278 53.06 -2.71 -16.30
N ALA A 279 53.32 -2.98 -17.59
CA ALA A 279 52.29 -3.49 -18.49
C ALA A 279 51.76 -4.87 -18.05
N VAL A 280 52.64 -5.76 -17.57
CA VAL A 280 52.26 -7.08 -17.04
C VAL A 280 51.46 -6.95 -15.75
N ALA A 281 51.85 -6.08 -14.81
CA ALA A 281 51.09 -5.87 -13.57
C ALA A 281 49.69 -5.28 -13.82
N VAL A 282 49.58 -4.31 -14.74
CA VAL A 282 48.28 -3.73 -15.13
C VAL A 282 47.41 -4.75 -15.85
N ALA A 283 47.98 -5.51 -16.79
CA ALA A 283 47.27 -6.58 -17.48
C ALA A 283 46.81 -7.68 -16.51
N PHE A 284 47.63 -8.05 -15.52
CA PHE A 284 47.31 -9.09 -14.56
C PHE A 284 46.22 -8.67 -13.57
N ALA A 285 46.27 -7.45 -13.05
CA ALA A 285 45.23 -6.95 -12.14
C ALA A 285 43.91 -6.64 -12.87
N ALA A 286 43.97 -6.15 -14.12
CA ALA A 286 42.79 -6.06 -14.98
C ALA A 286 42.21 -7.45 -15.27
N ALA A 287 43.05 -8.45 -15.55
CA ALA A 287 42.61 -9.83 -15.74
C ALA A 287 42.00 -10.43 -14.45
N ILE A 288 42.56 -10.16 -13.27
CA ILE A 288 42.00 -10.61 -11.98
C ILE A 288 40.64 -9.97 -11.71
N ALA A 289 40.50 -8.67 -11.91
CA ALA A 289 39.21 -8.01 -11.66
C ALA A 289 38.16 -8.35 -12.69
N PHE A 290 38.56 -8.53 -13.95
CA PHE A 290 37.70 -9.07 -14.99
C PHE A 290 37.27 -10.49 -14.63
N ALA A 291 38.21 -11.38 -14.29
CA ALA A 291 37.91 -12.75 -13.84
C ALA A 291 37.02 -12.77 -12.59
N GLY A 292 37.27 -11.87 -11.62
CA GLY A 292 36.46 -11.71 -10.41
C GLY A 292 35.05 -11.22 -10.70
N ALA A 293 34.88 -10.22 -11.57
CA ALA A 293 33.57 -9.75 -12.00
C ALA A 293 32.78 -10.83 -12.76
N PHE A 294 33.44 -11.58 -13.65
CA PHE A 294 32.82 -12.73 -14.33
C PHE A 294 32.51 -13.89 -13.39
N ALA A 295 33.36 -14.15 -12.39
CA ALA A 295 33.09 -15.17 -11.37
C ALA A 295 31.90 -14.78 -10.49
N VAL A 296 31.80 -13.53 -10.06
CA VAL A 296 30.65 -13.01 -9.30
C VAL A 296 29.39 -13.02 -10.16
N ALA A 297 29.45 -12.53 -11.40
CA ALA A 297 28.31 -12.55 -12.31
C ALA A 297 27.86 -13.99 -12.61
N GLY A 298 28.80 -14.91 -12.83
CA GLY A 298 28.55 -16.33 -13.02
C GLY A 298 27.95 -16.99 -11.79
N ALA A 299 28.43 -16.67 -10.58
CA ALA A 299 27.88 -17.13 -9.32
C ALA A 299 26.46 -16.61 -9.08
N ILE A 300 26.20 -15.32 -9.36
CA ILE A 300 24.86 -14.71 -9.27
C ILE A 300 23.93 -15.36 -10.28
N ALA A 301 24.35 -15.53 -11.53
CA ALA A 301 23.56 -16.18 -12.58
C ALA A 301 23.29 -17.66 -12.24
N GLY A 302 24.29 -18.37 -11.70
CA GLY A 302 24.17 -19.75 -11.24
C GLY A 302 23.21 -19.87 -10.05
N ALA A 303 23.34 -19.01 -9.05
CA ALA A 303 22.44 -18.95 -7.89
C ALA A 303 21.01 -18.59 -8.31
N TYR A 304 20.84 -17.63 -9.23
CA TYR A 304 19.54 -17.27 -9.79
C TYR A 304 18.91 -18.46 -10.53
N ARG A 305 19.66 -19.14 -11.40
CA ARG A 305 19.19 -20.35 -12.10
C ARG A 305 18.83 -21.48 -11.14
N TYR A 306 19.66 -21.73 -10.14
CA TYR A 306 19.38 -22.72 -9.10
C TYR A 306 18.10 -22.36 -8.33
N ALA A 307 17.98 -21.12 -7.85
CA ALA A 307 16.81 -20.66 -7.13
C ALA A 307 15.53 -20.73 -8.00
N THR A 308 15.61 -20.33 -9.27
CA THR A 308 14.46 -20.33 -10.20
C THR A 308 14.01 -21.75 -10.54
N SER A 309 14.95 -22.69 -10.68
CA SER A 309 14.60 -24.11 -10.83
C SER A 309 13.95 -24.70 -9.56
N ARG A 310 14.32 -24.22 -8.36
CA ARG A 310 13.79 -24.74 -7.10
C ARG A 310 12.45 -24.13 -6.68
N PHE A 311 12.28 -22.83 -6.92
CA PHE A 311 11.17 -22.01 -6.40
C PHE A 311 10.27 -21.41 -7.49
N GLY A 312 10.63 -21.57 -8.77
CA GLY A 312 10.00 -20.87 -9.88
C GLY A 312 10.44 -19.40 -9.97
N GLU A 313 10.32 -18.81 -11.17
CA GLU A 313 10.71 -17.43 -11.43
C GLU A 313 9.99 -16.43 -10.51
N GLY A 314 8.66 -16.57 -10.36
CA GLY A 314 7.89 -15.71 -9.46
C GLY A 314 8.34 -15.79 -8.00
N GLY A 315 8.68 -16.98 -7.51
CA GLY A 315 9.18 -17.17 -6.14
C GLY A 315 10.54 -16.49 -5.90
N VAL A 316 11.47 -16.59 -6.87
CA VAL A 316 12.77 -15.91 -6.79
C VAL A 316 12.62 -14.41 -6.86
N LEU A 317 11.82 -13.90 -7.82
CA LEU A 317 11.58 -12.47 -7.95
C LEU A 317 10.93 -11.90 -6.69
N LEU A 318 9.96 -12.60 -6.11
CA LEU A 318 9.37 -12.19 -4.82
C LEU A 318 10.42 -12.19 -3.70
N GLY A 319 11.24 -13.24 -3.60
CA GLY A 319 12.30 -13.34 -2.60
C GLY A 319 13.30 -12.18 -2.72
N LEU A 320 13.74 -11.87 -3.94
CA LEU A 320 14.59 -10.72 -4.22
C LEU A 320 13.89 -9.40 -3.87
N SER A 321 12.61 -9.25 -4.23
CA SER A 321 11.80 -8.08 -3.87
C SER A 321 11.72 -7.89 -2.36
N VAL A 322 11.59 -8.97 -1.56
CA VAL A 322 11.56 -8.91 -0.09
C VAL A 322 12.93 -8.60 0.49
N VAL A 323 13.99 -9.24 0.02
CA VAL A 323 15.36 -9.04 0.53
C VAL A 323 15.89 -7.65 0.20
N TYR A 324 15.56 -7.12 -0.98
CA TYR A 324 16.03 -5.83 -1.46
C TYR A 324 15.84 -4.66 -0.48
N PRO A 325 14.63 -4.34 0.04
CA PRO A 325 14.46 -3.22 0.97
C PRO A 325 15.24 -3.41 2.27
N PHE A 326 15.39 -4.64 2.78
CA PHE A 326 16.21 -4.89 3.97
C PHE A 326 17.70 -4.70 3.68
N ALA A 327 18.17 -5.15 2.52
CA ALA A 327 19.55 -4.92 2.08
C ALA A 327 19.82 -3.42 1.89
N MET A 328 18.89 -2.68 1.28
CA MET A 328 18.97 -1.23 1.13
C MET A 328 18.89 -0.50 2.47
N ALA A 329 18.06 -0.97 3.41
CA ALA A 329 18.03 -0.44 4.77
C ALA A 329 19.37 -0.69 5.47
N ALA A 330 19.94 -1.89 5.40
CA ALA A 330 21.24 -2.19 5.99
C ALA A 330 22.37 -1.35 5.36
N LEU A 331 22.36 -1.17 4.03
CA LEU A 331 23.30 -0.30 3.33
C LEU A 331 23.15 1.16 3.76
N ALA A 332 21.92 1.66 3.88
CA ALA A 332 21.66 3.01 4.38
C ALA A 332 22.18 3.19 5.81
N LEU A 333 21.97 2.20 6.68
CA LEU A 333 22.51 2.17 8.05
C LEU A 333 24.04 2.27 8.06
N TRP A 334 24.70 1.49 7.20
CA TRP A 334 26.15 1.53 7.04
C TRP A 334 26.64 2.90 6.51
N VAL A 335 25.98 3.47 5.50
CA VAL A 335 26.32 4.80 4.96
C VAL A 335 26.17 5.87 6.05
N MET A 336 25.10 5.82 6.84
CA MET A 336 24.89 6.78 7.93
C MET A 336 26.00 6.66 8.97
N ALA A 337 26.35 5.43 9.39
CA ALA A 337 27.43 5.20 10.33
C ALA A 337 28.80 5.67 9.81
N ALA A 338 29.05 5.56 8.50
CA ALA A 338 30.32 5.92 7.89
C ALA A 338 30.48 7.41 7.58
N PHE A 339 29.39 8.12 7.27
CA PHE A 339 29.47 9.46 6.67
C PHE A 339 28.65 10.56 7.38
N VAL A 340 27.71 10.22 8.27
CA VAL A 340 26.91 11.22 8.98
C VAL A 340 27.64 11.70 10.22
N ALA A 341 27.70 13.02 10.41
CA ALA A 341 28.31 13.65 11.57
C ALA A 341 27.66 13.15 12.87
N PRO A 342 28.42 12.92 13.95
CA PRO A 342 27.90 12.35 15.21
C PRO A 342 26.65 13.07 15.74
N GLU A 343 26.60 14.40 15.67
CA GLU A 343 25.43 15.19 16.10
C GLU A 343 24.14 14.91 15.30
N GLN A 344 24.24 14.43 14.07
CA GLN A 344 23.11 14.14 13.19
C GLN A 344 22.73 12.65 13.14
N GLN A 345 23.55 11.77 13.72
CA GLN A 345 23.34 10.32 13.64
C GLN A 345 22.02 9.88 14.30
N GLN A 346 21.66 10.49 15.44
CA GLN A 346 20.42 10.18 16.14
C GLN A 346 19.19 10.41 15.26
N GLU A 347 19.08 11.60 14.65
CA GLU A 347 17.97 11.94 13.76
C GLU A 347 17.96 11.05 12.52
N ALA A 348 19.13 10.77 11.94
CA ALA A 348 19.27 9.91 10.77
C ALA A 348 18.79 8.47 11.05
N ILE A 349 19.06 7.93 12.24
CA ILE A 349 18.62 6.59 12.64
C ILE A 349 17.14 6.55 12.96
N LEU A 350 16.60 7.56 13.62
CA LEU A 350 15.15 7.69 13.80
C LEU A 350 14.44 7.72 12.45
N PHE A 351 14.98 8.50 11.51
CA PHE A 351 14.48 8.60 10.15
C PHE A 351 14.52 7.25 9.42
N TRP A 352 15.69 6.60 9.42
CA TRP A 352 15.88 5.28 8.82
C TRP A 352 14.94 4.23 9.40
N THR A 353 14.78 4.22 10.72
CA THR A 353 13.90 3.27 11.40
C THR A 353 12.46 3.48 10.97
N ALA A 354 11.97 4.73 11.03
CA ALA A 354 10.59 5.07 10.74
C ALA A 354 10.20 4.91 9.26
N PHE A 355 11.12 5.22 8.33
CA PHE A 355 10.80 5.33 6.91
C PHE A 355 11.43 4.25 6.02
N ALA A 356 12.41 3.48 6.49
CA ALA A 356 12.98 2.38 5.72
C ALA A 356 12.73 1.03 6.39
N PHE A 357 13.18 0.89 7.64
CA PHE A 357 13.20 -0.41 8.30
C PHE A 357 11.80 -0.90 8.70
N LEU A 358 11.02 -0.11 9.44
CA LEU A 358 9.68 -0.52 9.86
C LEU A 358 8.69 -0.69 8.69
N PRO A 359 8.70 0.17 7.66
CA PRO A 359 7.91 -0.09 6.44
C PRO A 359 8.28 -1.38 5.73
N ALA A 360 9.56 -1.78 5.71
CA ALA A 360 9.99 -3.06 5.14
C ALA A 360 9.41 -4.24 5.93
N VAL A 361 9.44 -4.18 7.27
CA VAL A 361 8.79 -5.18 8.14
C VAL A 361 7.29 -5.22 7.87
N ASN A 362 6.62 -4.06 7.87
CA ASN A 362 5.18 -3.96 7.65
C ASN A 362 4.76 -4.53 6.29
N ALA A 363 5.53 -4.26 5.23
CA ALA A 363 5.28 -4.76 3.89
C ALA A 363 5.26 -6.29 3.80
N VAL A 364 6.08 -6.98 4.61
CA VAL A 364 6.08 -8.45 4.69
C VAL A 364 4.77 -8.94 5.30
N PHE A 365 4.30 -8.33 6.39
CA PHE A 365 3.02 -8.68 7.02
C PHE A 365 1.83 -8.37 6.10
N ASP A 366 1.86 -7.24 5.40
CA ASP A 366 0.84 -6.87 4.40
C ASP A 366 0.79 -7.89 3.26
N LEU A 367 1.95 -8.31 2.75
CA LEU A 367 2.04 -9.32 1.71
C LEU A 367 1.45 -10.65 2.20
N VAL A 368 1.87 -11.14 3.36
CA VAL A 368 1.38 -12.40 3.94
C VAL A 368 -0.13 -12.33 4.16
N SER A 369 -0.61 -11.24 4.78
CA SER A 369 -2.04 -11.00 5.02
C SER A 369 -2.84 -11.00 3.72
N LEU A 370 -2.34 -10.33 2.68
CA LEU A 370 -2.96 -10.30 1.36
C LEU A 370 -3.05 -11.71 0.74
N GLN A 371 -1.97 -12.49 0.78
CA GLN A 371 -1.97 -13.83 0.18
C GLN A 371 -2.87 -14.81 0.93
N VAL A 372 -2.85 -14.75 2.26
CA VAL A 372 -3.75 -15.53 3.11
C VAL A 372 -5.20 -15.17 2.80
N SER A 373 -5.53 -13.88 2.78
CA SER A 373 -6.88 -13.39 2.48
C SER A 373 -7.35 -13.85 1.09
N ARG A 374 -6.49 -13.78 0.07
CA ARG A 374 -6.79 -14.30 -1.28
C ARG A 374 -7.05 -15.80 -1.28
N GLY A 375 -6.25 -16.57 -0.54
CA GLY A 375 -6.44 -17.99 -0.35
C GLY A 375 -7.81 -18.30 0.24
N PHE A 376 -8.20 -17.62 1.32
CA PHE A 376 -9.52 -17.79 1.92
C PHE A 376 -10.66 -17.34 1.01
N MET A 377 -10.52 -16.21 0.31
CA MET A 377 -11.53 -15.76 -0.67
C MET A 377 -11.75 -16.79 -1.78
N ALA A 378 -10.68 -17.40 -2.29
CA ALA A 378 -10.77 -18.49 -3.27
C ALA A 378 -11.50 -19.71 -2.69
N ARG A 379 -11.21 -20.08 -1.43
CA ARG A 379 -11.89 -21.19 -0.73
C ARG A 379 -13.37 -20.90 -0.47
N ILE A 380 -13.72 -19.70 -0.02
CA ILE A 380 -15.10 -19.21 0.18
C ILE A 380 -15.88 -19.27 -1.14
N ARG A 381 -15.24 -18.95 -2.26
CA ARG A 381 -15.85 -19.06 -3.58
C ARG A 381 -16.12 -20.51 -3.99
N ALA A 382 -15.21 -21.43 -3.65
CA ALA A 382 -15.28 -22.83 -4.08
C ALA A 382 -16.24 -23.70 -3.23
N HIS A 383 -16.47 -23.37 -1.95
CA HIS A 383 -17.21 -24.24 -1.04
C HIS A 383 -18.69 -23.88 -0.89
N ARG A 384 -19.47 -24.87 -0.42
CA ARG A 384 -20.89 -24.71 -0.08
C ARG A 384 -21.06 -23.94 1.24
N ARG A 385 -22.21 -23.28 1.35
CA ARG A 385 -22.74 -22.48 2.48
C ARG A 385 -22.03 -22.58 3.84
N GLY A 386 -21.99 -23.77 4.47
CA GLY A 386 -21.52 -23.92 5.85
C GLY A 386 -20.03 -23.63 5.99
N TRP A 387 -19.24 -24.09 5.03
CA TRP A 387 -17.79 -23.93 5.01
C TRP A 387 -17.37 -22.48 4.82
N ASN A 388 -18.18 -21.66 4.14
CA ASN A 388 -17.85 -20.24 3.94
C ASN A 388 -17.80 -19.46 5.25
N ILE A 389 -18.63 -19.82 6.23
CA ILE A 389 -18.60 -19.21 7.57
C ILE A 389 -17.30 -19.58 8.27
N LEU A 390 -16.93 -20.86 8.23
CA LEU A 390 -15.69 -21.36 8.82
C LEU A 390 -14.47 -20.69 8.18
N TRP A 391 -14.42 -20.59 6.85
CA TRP A 391 -13.33 -19.93 6.15
C TRP A 391 -13.24 -18.44 6.46
N GLY A 392 -14.38 -17.74 6.57
CA GLY A 392 -14.40 -16.34 6.98
C GLY A 392 -13.96 -16.11 8.42
N LEU A 393 -14.34 -17.01 9.34
CA LEU A 393 -13.88 -16.96 10.73
C LEU A 393 -12.39 -17.27 10.84
N LEU A 394 -11.90 -18.27 10.11
CA LEU A 394 -10.50 -18.64 10.10
C LEU A 394 -9.63 -17.51 9.52
N ASP A 395 -10.08 -16.86 8.46
CA ASP A 395 -9.42 -15.66 7.92
C ASP A 395 -9.32 -14.55 8.97
N ALA A 396 -10.41 -14.26 9.69
CA ALA A 396 -10.41 -13.29 10.78
C ALA A 396 -9.40 -13.64 11.88
N VAL A 397 -9.35 -14.91 12.31
CA VAL A 397 -8.39 -15.38 13.31
C VAL A 397 -6.96 -15.22 12.81
N VAL A 398 -6.66 -15.64 11.58
CA VAL A 398 -5.31 -15.50 11.03
C VAL A 398 -4.92 -14.04 10.90
N ALA A 399 -5.84 -13.16 10.50
CA ALA A 399 -5.54 -11.73 10.43
C ALA A 399 -5.27 -11.10 11.80
N PHE A 400 -5.96 -11.53 12.86
CA PHE A 400 -5.62 -11.11 14.23
C PHE A 400 -4.25 -11.62 14.67
N LEU A 401 -3.91 -12.88 14.36
CA LEU A 401 -2.60 -13.44 14.65
C LEU A 401 -1.49 -12.69 13.91
N LEU A 402 -1.71 -12.33 12.64
CA LEU A 402 -0.79 -11.52 11.85
C LEU A 402 -0.65 -10.10 12.41
N LEU A 403 -1.74 -9.48 12.86
CA LEU A 403 -1.68 -8.17 13.52
C LEU A 403 -0.89 -8.24 14.84
N ALA A 404 -1.18 -9.23 15.69
CA ALA A 404 -0.45 -9.42 16.94
C ALA A 404 1.03 -9.69 16.66
N GLY A 405 1.32 -10.54 15.68
CA GLY A 405 2.68 -10.81 15.19
C GLY A 405 3.39 -9.55 14.69
N LEU A 406 2.69 -8.70 13.93
CA LEU A 406 3.21 -7.41 13.45
C LEU A 406 3.59 -6.52 14.63
N TYR A 407 2.69 -6.29 15.59
CA TYR A 407 3.03 -5.49 16.78
C TYR A 407 4.21 -6.07 17.53
N LEU A 408 4.24 -7.38 17.79
CA LEU A 408 5.37 -8.01 18.47
C LEU A 408 6.68 -7.81 17.70
N THR A 409 6.66 -7.93 16.37
CA THR A 409 7.84 -7.72 15.54
C THR A 409 8.25 -6.25 15.49
N LEU A 410 7.31 -5.31 15.41
CA LEU A 410 7.61 -3.87 15.46
C LEU A 410 8.27 -3.49 16.79
N PHE A 411 7.73 -3.97 17.92
CA PHE A 411 8.31 -3.72 19.24
C PHE A 411 9.68 -4.39 19.42
N ALA A 412 9.85 -5.62 18.91
CA ALA A 412 11.15 -6.29 18.93
C ALA A 412 12.17 -5.58 18.02
N ALA A 413 11.73 -5.08 16.87
CA ALA A 413 12.55 -4.31 15.95
C ALA A 413 13.02 -3.00 16.58
N LEU A 414 12.12 -2.24 17.21
CA LEU A 414 12.44 -1.01 17.95
C LEU A 414 13.43 -1.27 19.09
N ALA A 415 13.15 -2.28 19.93
CA ALA A 415 14.07 -2.68 21.00
C ALA A 415 15.44 -3.12 20.47
N GLY A 416 15.46 -3.80 19.31
CA GLY A 416 16.70 -4.17 18.62
C GLY A 416 17.48 -2.96 18.14
N VAL A 417 16.81 -1.93 17.63
CA VAL A 417 17.46 -0.67 17.23
C VAL A 417 18.01 0.06 18.46
N ASP A 418 17.27 0.17 19.56
CA ASP A 418 17.80 0.75 20.81
C ASP A 418 19.01 -0.02 21.33
N ALA A 419 18.98 -1.36 21.28
CA ALA A 419 20.09 -2.20 21.69
C ALA A 419 21.34 -2.05 20.79
N LEU A 420 21.15 -1.76 19.50
CA LEU A 420 22.25 -1.43 18.58
C LEU A 420 22.83 -0.03 18.85
N PHE A 421 22.04 0.87 19.45
CA PHE A 421 22.42 2.26 19.70
C PHE A 421 22.13 2.70 21.15
N PRO A 422 22.76 2.06 22.16
CA PRO A 422 22.41 2.26 23.56
C PRO A 422 22.71 3.67 24.10
N ALA A 423 23.48 4.47 23.37
CA ALA A 423 23.85 5.83 23.77
C ALA A 423 22.73 6.87 23.57
N TRP A 424 21.69 6.58 22.79
CA TRP A 424 20.75 7.61 22.30
C TRP A 424 19.31 7.50 22.79
N ASP A 425 18.95 6.43 23.51
CA ASP A 425 17.58 6.18 24.01
C ASP A 425 16.52 6.56 22.94
N LEU A 426 16.64 5.96 21.76
CA LEU A 426 15.95 6.43 20.55
C LEU A 426 14.44 6.26 20.68
N PHE A 427 14.02 5.12 21.22
CA PHE A 427 12.62 4.77 21.39
C PHE A 427 12.33 4.40 22.85
N PRO A 428 11.38 5.06 23.52
CA PRO A 428 10.97 4.69 24.86
C PRO A 428 10.05 3.46 24.80
N VAL A 429 10.58 2.31 24.39
CA VAL A 429 9.85 1.06 24.10
C VAL A 429 9.02 0.61 25.28
N ASP A 430 9.53 0.76 26.51
CA ASP A 430 8.78 0.41 27.73
C ASP A 430 7.57 1.31 27.94
N ARG A 431 7.71 2.62 27.71
CA ARG A 431 6.58 3.56 27.75
C ARG A 431 5.56 3.21 26.68
N TRP A 432 6.00 2.92 25.47
CA TRP A 432 5.10 2.53 24.38
C TRP A 432 4.40 1.20 24.68
N ARG A 433 5.11 0.23 25.26
CA ARG A 433 4.51 -1.03 25.72
C ARG A 433 3.45 -0.76 26.79
N ALA A 434 3.70 0.16 27.71
CA ALA A 434 2.71 0.58 28.71
C ALA A 434 1.48 1.26 28.08
N LEU A 435 1.66 2.06 27.01
CA LEU A 435 0.58 2.68 26.25
C LEU A 435 -0.23 1.66 25.42
N PHE A 436 0.37 0.55 24.98
CA PHE A 436 -0.34 -0.46 24.20
C PHE A 436 -1.01 -1.54 25.05
N TRP A 437 -0.30 -2.06 26.05
CA TRP A 437 -0.67 -3.24 26.84
C TRP A 437 -0.67 -3.01 28.35
N GLY A 438 -0.22 -1.85 28.82
CA GLY A 438 -0.16 -1.56 30.26
C GLY A 438 -1.42 -0.88 30.81
N PRO A 439 -1.43 -0.55 32.11
CA PRO A 439 -2.54 0.16 32.75
C PRO A 439 -2.79 1.56 32.18
N ALA A 440 -1.75 2.20 31.65
CA ALA A 440 -1.80 3.53 31.05
C ALA A 440 -2.24 3.50 29.57
N ARG A 441 -3.05 2.52 29.18
CA ARG A 441 -3.34 2.21 27.79
C ARG A 441 -3.94 3.40 27.03
N ASP A 442 -3.19 3.85 26.01
CA ASP A 442 -3.60 4.89 25.09
C ASP A 442 -2.99 4.71 23.70
N TRP A 443 -3.70 3.99 22.84
CA TRP A 443 -3.31 3.77 21.45
C TRP A 443 -3.38 5.03 20.58
N LEU A 444 -4.05 6.07 21.06
CA LEU A 444 -4.18 7.36 20.39
C LEU A 444 -3.22 8.40 20.96
N ALA A 445 -2.40 8.02 21.97
CA ALA A 445 -1.38 8.92 22.48
C ALA A 445 -0.46 9.35 21.31
N PRO A 446 -0.19 10.66 21.16
CA PRO A 446 0.57 11.18 20.01
C PRO A 446 1.90 10.47 19.77
N GLU A 447 2.53 9.99 20.84
CA GLU A 447 3.83 9.28 20.80
C GLU A 447 3.78 7.95 20.06
N VAL A 448 2.66 7.21 20.16
CA VAL A 448 2.47 5.89 19.57
C VAL A 448 1.49 5.89 18.41
N LEU A 449 0.81 7.01 18.18
CA LEU A 449 -0.23 7.13 17.16
C LEU A 449 0.27 6.72 15.78
N TRP A 450 1.50 7.07 15.41
CA TRP A 450 2.08 6.68 14.12
C TRP A 450 2.28 5.16 14.00
N LEU A 451 2.68 4.46 15.07
CA LEU A 451 2.78 2.99 15.10
C LEU A 451 1.40 2.34 15.01
N THR A 452 0.43 2.86 15.77
CA THR A 452 -0.96 2.41 15.74
C THR A 452 -1.52 2.54 14.33
N LEU A 453 -1.31 3.69 13.69
CA LEU A 453 -1.83 3.96 12.36
C LEU A 453 -1.08 3.17 11.27
N MET A 454 0.23 2.95 11.40
CA MET A 454 0.99 2.05 10.53
C MET A 454 0.40 0.63 10.58
N ALA A 455 0.25 0.05 11.77
CA ALA A 455 -0.36 -1.27 11.94
C ALA A 455 -1.84 -1.31 11.50
N PHE A 456 -2.57 -0.21 11.65
CA PHE A 456 -3.95 -0.10 11.16
C PHE A 456 -4.06 -0.20 9.64
N THR A 457 -3.01 0.19 8.89
CA THR A 457 -3.06 0.11 7.43
C THR A 457 -3.04 -1.34 6.93
N THR A 458 -2.33 -2.24 7.62
CA THR A 458 -2.42 -3.69 7.44
C THR A 458 -3.81 -4.23 7.71
N LEU A 459 -4.52 -3.61 8.66
CA LEU A 459 -5.92 -3.92 8.96
C LEU A 459 -6.89 -3.38 7.93
N LEU A 460 -6.55 -2.40 7.10
CA LEU A 460 -7.52 -1.82 6.17
C LEU A 460 -8.00 -2.84 5.12
N ILE A 461 -7.05 -3.59 4.53
CA ILE A 461 -7.36 -4.65 3.56
C ILE A 461 -8.14 -5.77 4.24
N THR A 462 -7.68 -6.19 5.42
CA THR A 462 -8.34 -7.20 6.26
C THR A 462 -9.76 -6.77 6.61
N ALA A 463 -9.95 -5.53 7.06
CA ALA A 463 -11.24 -4.98 7.46
C ALA A 463 -12.19 -4.92 6.27
N ALA A 464 -11.72 -4.51 5.09
CA ALA A 464 -12.53 -4.55 3.87
C ALA A 464 -13.01 -5.97 3.56
N HIS A 465 -12.15 -6.98 3.73
CA HIS A 465 -12.53 -8.37 3.55
C HIS A 465 -13.52 -8.84 4.63
N LEU A 466 -13.26 -8.59 5.91
CA LEU A 466 -14.16 -8.94 7.01
C LEU A 466 -15.53 -8.29 6.84
N VAL A 467 -15.58 -7.01 6.45
CA VAL A 467 -16.85 -6.33 6.14
C VAL A 467 -17.60 -7.09 5.07
N LEU A 468 -16.95 -7.54 3.99
CA LEU A 468 -17.61 -8.33 2.94
C LEU A 468 -18.08 -9.70 3.43
N VAL A 469 -17.25 -10.41 4.19
CA VAL A 469 -17.61 -11.71 4.79
C VAL A 469 -18.83 -11.56 5.69
N PHE A 470 -18.77 -10.64 6.66
CA PHE A 470 -19.87 -10.39 7.58
C PHE A 470 -21.11 -9.87 6.85
N SER A 471 -20.95 -9.00 5.84
CA SER A 471 -22.06 -8.58 4.98
C SER A 471 -22.74 -9.81 4.38
N GLY A 472 -21.99 -10.70 3.73
CA GLY A 472 -22.52 -11.94 3.16
C GLY A 472 -23.23 -12.84 4.18
N LEU A 473 -22.72 -12.92 5.41
CA LEU A 473 -23.34 -13.66 6.51
C LEU A 473 -24.68 -13.04 6.93
N PHE A 474 -24.70 -11.72 7.14
CA PHE A 474 -25.88 -11.00 7.61
C PHE A 474 -26.96 -10.87 6.53
N THR A 475 -26.59 -10.65 5.26
CA THR A 475 -27.53 -10.58 4.14
C THR A 475 -28.44 -11.80 4.14
N ARG A 476 -27.89 -12.99 4.39
CA ARG A 476 -28.68 -14.22 4.32
C ARG A 476 -29.57 -14.47 5.54
N ARG A 477 -29.15 -14.05 6.73
CA ARG A 477 -29.91 -14.26 7.98
C ARG A 477 -31.08 -13.29 8.10
N LEU A 478 -30.87 -12.03 7.68
CA LEU A 478 -31.87 -10.98 7.78
C LEU A 478 -32.87 -10.96 6.62
N ASN A 479 -32.48 -11.47 5.44
CA ASN A 479 -33.35 -11.45 4.26
C ASN A 479 -34.45 -12.49 4.22
N ARG A 480 -34.72 -13.33 5.22
CA ARG A 480 -35.88 -14.25 5.09
C ARG A 480 -37.21 -13.50 4.91
N ARG A 481 -37.32 -12.28 5.44
CA ARG A 481 -38.46 -11.39 5.20
C ARG A 481 -38.32 -10.66 3.87
N ASP A 482 -37.20 -9.98 3.67
CA ASP A 482 -36.96 -9.18 2.46
C ASP A 482 -36.96 -10.05 1.18
N GLU A 483 -36.51 -11.30 1.25
CA GLU A 483 -36.59 -12.28 0.16
C GLU A 483 -38.04 -12.70 -0.14
N ARG A 484 -38.90 -12.84 0.89
CA ARG A 484 -40.32 -13.08 0.68
C ARG A 484 -40.99 -11.87 0.01
N ASP A 485 -40.62 -10.67 0.43
CA ASP A 485 -41.13 -9.42 -0.14
C ASP A 485 -40.65 -9.22 -1.59
N ILE A 486 -39.36 -9.42 -1.87
CA ILE A 486 -38.79 -9.42 -3.23
C ILE A 486 -39.49 -10.46 -4.11
N ARG A 487 -39.66 -11.70 -3.65
CA ARG A 487 -40.40 -12.74 -4.40
C ARG A 487 -41.84 -12.37 -4.65
N ARG A 488 -42.51 -11.71 -3.69
CA ARG A 488 -43.88 -11.23 -3.84
C ARG A 488 -43.95 -10.13 -4.90
N LEU A 489 -43.02 -9.17 -4.87
CA LEU A 489 -42.94 -8.07 -5.84
C LEU A 489 -42.61 -8.58 -7.25
N ILE A 490 -41.65 -9.51 -7.39
CA ILE A 490 -41.32 -10.16 -8.67
C ILE A 490 -42.52 -10.91 -9.24
N ARG A 491 -43.24 -11.69 -8.42
CA ARG A 491 -44.47 -12.37 -8.86
C ARG A 491 -45.51 -11.36 -9.32
N GLY A 492 -45.74 -10.30 -8.55
CA GLY A 492 -46.68 -9.24 -8.93
C GLY A 492 -46.30 -8.52 -10.23
N LEU A 493 -45.01 -8.34 -10.51
CA LEU A 493 -44.52 -7.78 -11.78
C LEU A 493 -44.74 -8.74 -12.95
N ARG A 494 -44.44 -10.03 -12.78
CA ARG A 494 -44.68 -11.07 -13.80
C ARG A 494 -46.17 -11.26 -14.09
N ASP A 495 -47.01 -11.28 -13.05
CA ASP A 495 -48.46 -11.42 -13.20
C ASP A 495 -49.05 -10.23 -13.96
N LYS A 496 -48.54 -9.01 -13.73
CA LYS A 496 -48.92 -7.83 -14.51
C LYS A 496 -48.44 -7.92 -15.96
N ALA A 497 -47.20 -8.33 -16.19
CA ALA A 497 -46.67 -8.51 -17.55
C ALA A 497 -47.47 -9.55 -18.35
N ARG A 498 -47.90 -10.65 -17.71
CA ARG A 498 -48.75 -11.67 -18.36
C ARG A 498 -50.13 -11.16 -18.75
N ARG A 499 -50.68 -10.20 -18.00
CA ARG A 499 -52.00 -9.60 -18.30
C ARG A 499 -51.94 -8.55 -19.42
N ASP A 500 -50.74 -8.09 -19.78
CA ASP A 500 -50.51 -7.11 -20.84
C ASP A 500 -49.36 -7.59 -21.76
N PRO A 501 -49.61 -8.64 -22.56
CA PRO A 501 -48.58 -9.28 -23.38
C PRO A 501 -48.08 -8.38 -24.52
N GLU A 502 -48.88 -7.41 -24.96
CA GLU A 502 -48.51 -6.45 -26.00
C GLU A 502 -47.62 -5.32 -25.45
N GLY A 503 -47.41 -5.26 -24.13
CA GLY A 503 -46.56 -4.26 -23.47
C GLY A 503 -47.04 -2.82 -23.68
N LYS A 504 -48.32 -2.63 -24.03
CA LYS A 504 -48.89 -1.32 -24.33
C LYS A 504 -49.04 -0.47 -23.06
N GLY A 505 -49.15 -1.11 -21.90
CA GLY A 505 -49.06 -0.51 -20.58
C GLY A 505 -47.63 -0.53 -20.05
N GLN A 506 -47.02 0.65 -19.89
CA GLN A 506 -45.82 0.75 -19.06
C GLN A 506 -46.15 0.21 -17.66
N VAL A 507 -45.33 -0.71 -17.16
CA VAL A 507 -45.49 -1.18 -15.78
C VAL A 507 -45.42 0.05 -14.87
N PRO A 508 -46.40 0.21 -13.96
CA PRO A 508 -46.40 1.35 -13.07
C PRO A 508 -45.06 1.44 -12.34
N GLU A 509 -44.47 2.63 -12.32
CA GLU A 509 -43.13 2.83 -11.77
C GLU A 509 -43.01 2.43 -10.29
N ARG A 510 -44.13 2.51 -9.56
CA ARG A 510 -44.19 2.22 -8.13
C ARG A 510 -43.71 0.79 -7.79
N PRO A 511 -44.28 -0.29 -8.36
CA PRO A 511 -43.75 -1.65 -8.22
C PRO A 511 -42.25 -1.81 -8.49
N CYS A 512 -41.73 -1.15 -9.54
CA CYS A 512 -40.30 -1.21 -9.86
C CYS A 512 -39.46 -0.50 -8.80
N ARG A 513 -39.91 0.67 -8.32
CA ARG A 513 -39.27 1.40 -7.21
C ARG A 513 -39.30 0.61 -5.89
N GLU A 514 -40.42 -0.08 -5.61
CA GLU A 514 -40.59 -0.91 -4.42
C GLU A 514 -39.63 -2.12 -4.46
N LEU A 515 -39.52 -2.80 -5.60
CA LEU A 515 -38.56 -3.91 -5.78
C LEU A 515 -37.11 -3.45 -5.65
N ALA A 516 -36.74 -2.38 -6.37
CA ALA A 516 -35.41 -1.80 -6.28
C ALA A 516 -35.08 -1.30 -4.87
N GLY A 517 -36.07 -0.74 -4.16
CA GLY A 517 -35.92 -0.27 -2.79
C GLY A 517 -35.69 -1.41 -1.80
N ALA A 518 -36.51 -2.46 -1.87
CA ALA A 518 -36.36 -3.65 -1.03
C ALA A 518 -34.97 -4.29 -1.22
N TRP A 519 -34.49 -4.35 -2.46
CA TRP A 519 -33.16 -4.88 -2.76
C TRP A 519 -32.03 -3.99 -2.22
N CYS A 520 -32.03 -2.68 -2.51
CA CYS A 520 -30.98 -1.78 -2.03
C CYS A 520 -30.92 -1.69 -0.50
N ILE A 521 -32.07 -1.62 0.18
CA ILE A 521 -32.14 -1.55 1.64
C ILE A 521 -31.53 -2.81 2.28
N ALA A 522 -31.84 -3.99 1.73
CA ALA A 522 -31.28 -5.25 2.22
C ALA A 522 -29.74 -5.29 2.10
N TRP A 523 -29.19 -4.77 1.00
CA TRP A 523 -27.74 -4.66 0.80
C TRP A 523 -27.10 -3.72 1.80
N GLU A 524 -27.57 -2.48 1.85
CA GLU A 524 -27.01 -1.43 2.70
C GLU A 524 -27.06 -1.84 4.18
N ARG A 525 -28.15 -2.49 4.63
CA ARG A 525 -28.25 -3.06 5.98
C ARG A 525 -27.17 -4.08 6.26
N SER A 526 -26.89 -4.95 5.28
CA SER A 526 -25.89 -6.00 5.42
C SER A 526 -24.48 -5.42 5.55
N VAL A 527 -24.16 -4.38 4.77
CA VAL A 527 -22.89 -3.66 4.87
C VAL A 527 -22.74 -2.97 6.21
N ALA A 528 -23.76 -2.24 6.66
CA ALA A 528 -23.74 -1.57 7.95
C ALA A 528 -23.51 -2.57 9.10
N LEU A 529 -24.15 -3.74 9.06
CA LEU A 529 -23.92 -4.80 10.03
C LEU A 529 -22.54 -5.45 9.90
N GLY A 530 -22.03 -5.58 8.67
CA GLY A 530 -20.67 -6.04 8.43
C GLY A 530 -19.65 -5.12 9.10
N VAL A 531 -19.80 -3.81 8.93
CA VAL A 531 -18.97 -2.80 9.60
C VAL A 531 -19.13 -2.88 11.12
N SER A 532 -20.36 -2.92 11.64
CA SER A 532 -20.59 -3.05 13.09
C SER A 532 -20.00 -4.33 13.68
N ALA A 533 -20.03 -5.46 12.97
CA ALA A 533 -19.41 -6.69 13.44
C ALA A 533 -17.89 -6.59 13.48
N VAL A 534 -17.25 -5.95 12.49
CA VAL A 534 -15.81 -5.68 12.51
C VAL A 534 -15.44 -4.78 13.69
N LEU A 535 -16.23 -3.73 13.96
CA LEU A 535 -16.01 -2.86 15.12
C LEU A 535 -16.20 -3.62 16.46
N ALA A 536 -17.25 -4.45 16.57
CA ALA A 536 -17.50 -5.26 17.75
C ALA A 536 -16.37 -6.25 18.01
N LEU A 537 -15.88 -6.89 16.95
CA LEU A 537 -14.75 -7.81 16.99
C LEU A 537 -13.48 -7.09 17.44
N GLY A 538 -13.19 -5.92 16.85
CA GLY A 538 -12.06 -5.07 17.27
C GLY A 538 -12.15 -4.64 18.73
N TYR A 539 -13.33 -4.23 19.19
CA TYR A 539 -13.56 -3.89 20.60
C TYR A 539 -13.45 -5.11 21.53
N GLY A 540 -13.93 -6.28 21.11
CA GLY A 540 -13.81 -7.52 21.87
C GLY A 540 -12.35 -7.96 22.03
N VAL A 541 -11.56 -7.88 20.96
CA VAL A 541 -10.10 -8.13 21.04
C VAL A 541 -9.43 -7.10 21.93
N ALA A 542 -9.79 -5.82 21.79
CA ALA A 542 -9.32 -4.76 22.65
C ALA A 542 -9.59 -5.06 24.13
N TRP A 543 -10.77 -5.61 24.45
CA TRP A 543 -11.16 -5.95 25.82
C TRP A 543 -10.46 -7.21 26.34
N LEU A 544 -10.31 -8.27 25.53
CA LEU A 544 -9.64 -9.51 25.93
C LEU A 544 -8.13 -9.35 26.18
N VAL A 545 -7.52 -8.37 25.53
CA VAL A 545 -6.10 -8.02 25.70
C VAL A 545 -5.90 -7.03 26.86
N ALA A 546 -6.99 -6.40 27.35
CA ALA A 546 -6.96 -5.58 28.56
C ALA A 546 -7.09 -6.48 29.80
#